data_AF-A0A0L6JTH6-F1
#
_entry.id   AF-A0A0L6JTH6-F1
#
_cell.length_a   1.000
_cell.length_b   1.000
_cell.length_c   1.000
_cell.angle_alpha   90.00
_cell.angle_beta   90.00
_cell.angle_gamma   90.00
#
_symmetry.space_group_name_H-M   'P 1'
#
loop_
_entity.id
_entity.type
_entity.pdbx_description
1 polymer ?
#
loop_
_entity_poly.entity_id
_entity_poly.type
_entity_poly.pdbx_seq_one_letter_code
_entity_poly.pdbx_strand_id
1 'polypeptide(L)'
;MGLSPDEFWKLTPYEFNLMIEGFLAREERKTNDILYLAWHVEAFARSKRLPKLQTLLKKRKPKSQNQTLTKEQLIFIAKKKGLAGPW
;
A
#
# COMPACT_ATOMS: atom_id res chain seq x y z
N MET A 1 3.66 10.41 19.22
CA MET A 1 4.09 8.99 19.33
C MET A 1 3.51 8.27 20.54
N GLY A 2 3.17 8.94 21.64
CA GLY A 2 2.44 8.32 22.76
C GLY A 2 3.26 7.35 23.62
N LEU A 3 4.59 7.39 23.52
CA LEU A 3 5.50 6.58 24.32
C LEU A 3 5.54 7.10 25.76
N SER A 4 5.46 6.18 26.72
CA SER A 4 5.74 6.49 28.12
C SER A 4 7.24 6.67 28.37
N PRO A 5 7.65 7.42 29.42
CA PRO A 5 9.06 7.58 29.76
C PRO A 5 9.80 6.25 30.00
N ASP A 6 9.14 5.27 30.61
CA ASP A 6 9.72 3.95 30.89
C ASP A 6 9.95 3.11 29.63
N GLU A 7 9.07 3.24 28.63
CA GLU A 7 9.25 2.58 27.33
C GLU A 7 10.41 3.21 26.55
N PHE A 8 10.57 4.53 26.62
CA PHE A 8 11.67 5.23 25.95
C PHE A 8 13.04 4.70 26.39
N TRP A 9 13.25 4.54 27.70
CA TRP A 9 14.53 4.07 28.24
C TRP A 9 14.85 2.60 27.94
N LYS A 10 13.87 1.83 27.46
CA LYS A 10 14.06 0.41 27.09
C LYS A 10 14.41 0.23 25.61
N LEU A 11 14.30 1.28 24.80
CA LEU A 11 14.52 1.21 23.37
C LEU A 11 15.97 1.46 23.00
N THR A 12 16.44 0.73 22.01
CA THR A 12 17.68 1.09 21.32
C THR A 12 17.46 2.33 20.44
N PRO A 13 18.49 3.14 20.17
CA PRO A 13 18.38 4.29 19.27
C PRO A 13 17.82 3.92 17.88
N TYR A 14 18.13 2.71 17.40
CA TYR A 14 17.60 2.19 16.13
C TYR A 14 16.08 1.98 16.18
N GLU A 15 15.57 1.28 17.20
CA GLU A 15 14.14 1.03 17.36
C GLU A 15 13.35 2.33 17.56
N PHE A 16 13.92 3.28 18.30
CA PHE A 16 13.34 4.60 18.47
C PHE A 16 13.22 5.33 17.13
N ASN A 17 14.29 5.36 16.31
CA ASN A 17 14.26 5.97 14.99
C ASN A 17 13.22 5.32 14.07
N LEU A 18 13.12 3.99 14.07
CA LEU A 18 12.12 3.27 13.27
C LEU A 18 10.69 3.67 13.66
N MET A 19 10.44 3.88 14.96
CA MET A 19 9.15 4.38 15.44
C MET A 19 8.88 5.82 15.03
N ILE A 20 9.89 6.70 15.07
CA ILE A 20 9.78 8.07 14.57
C ILE A 20 9.39 8.07 13.10
N GLU A 21 10.10 7.32 12.27
CA GLU A 21 9.82 7.22 10.84
C GLU A 21 8.39 6.74 10.57
N GLY A 22 7.96 5.68 11.28
CA GLY A 22 6.59 5.18 11.18
C GLY A 22 5.54 6.20 11.59
N PHE A 23 5.81 6.98 12.65
CA PHE A 23 4.93 8.05 13.11
C PHE A 23 4.85 9.21 12.11
N LEU A 24 5.99 9.68 11.60
CA LEU A 24 6.04 10.73 10.59
C LEU A 24 5.30 10.31 9.32
N ALA A 25 5.53 9.09 8.83
CA ALA A 25 4.82 8.56 7.68
C ALA A 25 3.30 8.46 7.91
N ARG A 26 2.87 8.19 9.14
CA ARG A 26 1.44 8.20 9.50
C ARG A 26 0.85 9.61 9.49
N GLU A 27 1.54 10.58 10.08
CA GLU A 27 1.08 11.98 10.12
C GLU A 27 1.08 12.61 8.72
N GLU A 28 2.07 12.30 7.90
CA GLU A 28 2.11 12.72 6.49
C GLU A 28 0.92 12.13 5.72
N ARG A 29 0.65 10.82 5.83
CA ARG A 29 -0.54 10.20 5.22
C ARG A 29 -1.83 10.87 5.66
N LYS A 30 -1.99 11.13 6.96
CA LYS A 30 -3.17 11.80 7.51
C LYS A 30 -3.35 13.21 6.92
N THR A 31 -2.26 13.96 6.82
CA THR A 31 -2.26 15.31 6.24
C THR A 31 -2.65 15.27 4.76
N ASN A 32 -2.06 14.35 4.00
CA ASN A 32 -2.41 14.12 2.61
C ASN A 32 -3.88 13.74 2.45
N ASP A 33 -4.40 12.82 3.26
CA ASP A 33 -5.81 12.40 3.23
C ASP A 33 -6.76 13.59 3.45
N ILE A 34 -6.44 14.48 4.40
CA ILE A 34 -7.23 15.70 4.67
C ILE A 34 -7.18 16.66 3.49
N LEU A 35 -5.99 16.90 2.93
CA LEU A 35 -5.83 17.78 1.76
C LEU A 35 -6.57 17.22 0.54
N TYR A 36 -6.46 15.92 0.29
CA TYR A 36 -7.21 15.24 -0.76
C TYR A 36 -8.72 15.39 -0.55
N LEU A 37 -9.21 15.18 0.68
CA LEU A 37 -10.63 15.35 1.00
C LEU A 37 -11.08 16.79 0.71
N ALA A 38 -10.39 17.78 1.27
CA ALA A 38 -10.74 19.20 1.10
C ALA A 38 -10.74 19.61 -0.37
N TRP A 39 -9.73 19.18 -1.13
CA TRP A 39 -9.64 19.45 -2.57
C TRP A 39 -10.80 18.82 -3.34
N HIS A 40 -11.14 17.55 -3.06
CA HIS A 40 -12.25 16.87 -3.74
C HIS A 40 -13.62 17.49 -3.39
N VAL A 41 -13.82 17.92 -2.14
CA VAL A 41 -15.04 18.62 -1.72
C VAL A 41 -15.24 19.87 -2.58
N GLU A 42 -14.21 20.72 -2.69
CA GLU A 42 -14.30 21.96 -3.47
C GLU A 42 -14.39 21.69 -4.99
N ALA A 43 -13.69 20.67 -5.49
CA ALA A 43 -13.80 20.26 -6.89
C ALA A 43 -15.22 19.80 -7.23
N PHE A 44 -15.88 19.06 -6.33
CA PHE A 44 -17.26 18.64 -6.52
C PHE A 44 -18.27 19.75 -6.31
N ALA A 45 -18.04 20.67 -5.37
CA ALA A 45 -18.88 21.86 -5.18
C ALA A 45 -18.93 22.73 -6.45
N ARG A 46 -17.80 22.87 -7.16
CA ARG A 46 -17.71 23.61 -8.43
C ARG A 46 -18.23 22.83 -9.64
N SER A 47 -18.53 21.54 -9.49
CA SER A 47 -19.00 20.71 -10.60
C SER A 47 -20.50 20.94 -10.87
N LYS A 48 -20.86 21.23 -12.13
CA LYS A 48 -22.28 21.40 -12.52
C LYS A 48 -23.09 20.10 -12.39
N ARG A 49 -22.44 18.95 -12.54
CA ARG A 49 -23.03 17.61 -12.39
C ARG A 49 -22.02 16.71 -11.68
N LEU A 50 -22.42 16.17 -10.55
CA LEU A 50 -21.60 15.24 -9.78
C LEU A 50 -21.40 13.93 -10.59
N PRO A 51 -20.17 13.41 -10.71
CA PRO A 51 -19.95 12.09 -11.30
C PRO A 51 -20.64 10.99 -10.48
N LYS A 52 -20.99 9.88 -11.15
CA LYS A 52 -21.56 8.70 -10.46
C LYS A 52 -20.51 8.14 -9.49
N LEU A 53 -20.89 7.86 -8.25
CA LEU A 53 -19.97 7.34 -7.22
C LEU A 53 -19.17 6.10 -7.69
N GLN A 54 -19.81 5.21 -8.45
CA GLN A 54 -19.18 3.99 -8.98
C GLN A 54 -17.96 4.26 -9.86
N THR A 55 -17.86 5.43 -10.51
CA THR A 55 -16.69 5.79 -11.34
C THR A 55 -15.51 6.28 -10.50
N LEU A 56 -15.78 6.77 -9.28
CA LEU A 56 -14.75 7.25 -8.35
C LEU A 56 -14.22 6.12 -7.46
N LEU A 57 -15.07 5.16 -7.11
CA LEU A 57 -14.67 4.01 -6.30
C LEU A 57 -13.73 3.12 -7.10
N LYS A 58 -12.44 3.16 -6.75
CA LYS A 58 -11.44 2.24 -7.28
C LYS A 58 -11.78 0.83 -6.78
N LYS A 59 -12.46 0.04 -7.62
CA LYS A 59 -12.67 -1.38 -7.33
C LYS A 59 -11.31 -2.02 -7.12
N ARG A 60 -11.07 -2.56 -5.93
CA ARG A 60 -9.90 -3.40 -5.68
C ARG A 60 -10.05 -4.57 -6.64
N LYS A 61 -9.26 -4.59 -7.71
CA LYS A 61 -9.21 -5.77 -8.56
C LYS A 61 -8.91 -6.93 -7.62
N PRO A 62 -9.65 -8.05 -7.66
CA PRO A 62 -9.20 -9.24 -6.97
C PRO A 62 -7.75 -9.42 -7.44
N LYS A 63 -6.80 -9.55 -6.49
CA LYS A 63 -5.49 -10.06 -6.86
C LYS A 63 -5.83 -11.28 -7.68
N SER A 64 -5.42 -11.30 -8.96
CA SER A 64 -5.48 -12.53 -9.75
C SER A 64 -5.04 -13.59 -8.78
N GLN A 65 -5.90 -14.57 -8.47
CA GLN A 65 -5.41 -15.77 -7.84
C GLN A 65 -4.20 -16.10 -8.70
N ASN A 66 -3.00 -16.03 -8.13
CA ASN A 66 -1.85 -16.57 -8.80
C ASN A 66 -2.33 -17.98 -9.09
N GLN A 67 -2.67 -18.27 -10.34
CA GLN A 67 -2.93 -19.63 -10.75
C GLN A 67 -1.68 -20.33 -10.28
N THR A 68 -1.82 -21.17 -9.26
CA THR A 68 -0.70 -21.92 -8.72
C THR A 68 -0.28 -22.79 -9.89
N LEU A 69 0.71 -22.32 -10.64
CA LEU A 69 1.14 -22.97 -11.86
C LEU A 69 1.57 -24.37 -11.45
N THR A 70 1.04 -25.38 -12.11
CA THR A 70 1.44 -26.75 -11.82
C THR A 70 2.94 -26.90 -12.07
N LYS A 71 3.57 -27.89 -11.43
CA LYS A 71 5.01 -28.17 -11.60
C LYS A 71 5.39 -28.26 -13.09
N GLU A 72 4.53 -28.85 -13.91
CA GLU A 72 4.69 -28.98 -15.37
C GLU A 72 4.70 -27.63 -16.09
N GLN A 73 3.80 -26.72 -15.72
CA GLN A 73 3.74 -25.38 -16.28
C GLN A 73 4.99 -24.57 -15.89
N LEU A 74 5.48 -24.73 -14.66
CA LEU A 74 6.73 -24.11 -14.21
C LEU A 74 7.94 -24.66 -14.98
N ILE A 75 8.01 -25.98 -15.19
CA ILE A 75 9.07 -26.62 -16.00
C ILE A 75 8.99 -26.15 -17.45
N PHE A 76 7.80 -26.02 -18.02
CA PHE A 76 7.61 -25.51 -19.38
C PHE A 76 8.10 -24.06 -19.53
N ILE A 77 7.76 -23.20 -18.57
CA ILE A 77 8.24 -21.81 -18.54
C ILE A 77 9.76 -21.76 -18.37
N ALA A 78 10.34 -22.62 -17.53
CA ALA A 78 11.79 -22.71 -17.32
C ALA A 78 12.52 -23.14 -18.61
N LYS A 79 12.02 -24.18 -19.30
CA LYS A 79 12.54 -24.63 -20.60
C LYS A 79 12.46 -23.54 -21.67
N LYS A 80 11.32 -22.83 -21.76
CA LYS A 80 11.13 -21.71 -22.69
C LYS A 80 12.10 -20.56 -22.42
N LYS A 81 12.51 -20.36 -21.17
CA LYS A 81 13.51 -19.37 -20.75
C LYS A 81 14.96 -19.87 -20.86
N GLY A 82 15.19 -21.08 -21.36
CA GLY A 82 16.53 -21.64 -21.55
C GLY A 82 17.23 -22.09 -20.27
N LEU A 83 16.49 -22.24 -19.17
CA LEU A 83 17.04 -22.79 -17.94
C LEU A 83 17.21 -24.31 -18.10
N ALA A 84 18.31 -24.86 -17.58
CA ALA A 84 18.59 -26.28 -17.48
C ALA A 84 18.74 -26.70 -16.01
N GLY A 85 18.20 -27.86 -15.64
CA GLY A 85 18.15 -28.34 -14.26
C GLY A 85 17.65 -29.78 -14.18
N PRO A 86 17.83 -30.45 -13.03
CA PRO A 86 17.34 -31.80 -12.81
C PRO A 86 15.86 -31.73 -12.41
N TRP A 87 14.98 -31.78 -13.40
CA TRP A 87 13.53 -31.85 -13.22
C TRP A 87 12.99 -33.22 -13.56
#